data_AF-A0A3B8WCU1-F1
#
_entry.id   AF-A0A3B8WCU1-F1
#
_cell.length_a   1.000
_cell.length_b   1.000
_cell.length_c   1.000
_cell.angle_alpha   90.00
_cell.angle_beta   90.00
_cell.angle_gamma   90.00
#
_symmetry.space_group_name_H-M   'P 1'
#
loop_
_entity.id
_entity.type
_entity.pdbx_description
1 polymer ?
#
loop_
_entity_poly.entity_id
_entity_poly.type
_entity_poly.pdbx_seq_one_letter_code
_entity_poly.pdbx_strand_id
1 'polypeptide(L)'
;MPWGLLLSAWLLAAGSSLSAIYIGEVLGQAPCVLCWFQRAFMFPLAVILAVACYYSDFNVWRYAMPLSVIGSLFALAHSLLYVGLIPQPIQPCTATG
;
A
#
# COMPACT_ATOMS: atom_id res chain seq x y z
N MET A 1 22.08 -3.04 13.54
CA MET A 1 21.37 -1.82 13.98
C MET A 1 19.93 -1.90 13.49
N PRO A 2 19.01 -2.44 14.31
CA PRO A 2 17.65 -2.73 13.86
C PRO A 2 16.83 -1.46 13.53
N TRP A 3 17.24 -0.29 14.03
CA TRP A 3 16.67 1.01 13.69
C TRP A 3 16.74 1.34 12.18
N GLY A 4 17.84 0.99 11.50
CA GLY A 4 17.98 1.25 10.06
C GLY A 4 16.95 0.49 9.20
N LEU A 5 16.59 -0.73 9.63
CA LEU A 5 15.55 -1.52 8.98
C LEU A 5 14.16 -0.88 9.17
N LEU A 6 13.85 -0.40 10.38
CA LEU A 6 12.60 0.34 10.64
C LEU A 6 12.50 1.62 9.81
N LEU A 7 13.59 2.39 9.73
CA LEU A 7 13.66 3.59 8.90
C LEU A 7 13.41 3.28 7.42
N SER A 8 14.03 2.23 6.90
CA SER A 8 13.84 1.81 5.50
C SER A 8 12.41 1.36 5.21
N ALA A 9 11.79 0.62 6.13
CA ALA A 9 10.40 0.18 6.02
C ALA A 9 9.44 1.39 6.03
N TRP A 10 9.70 2.36 6.91
CA TRP A 10 8.92 3.59 6.95
C TRP A 10 9.08 4.42 5.67
N LEU A 11 10.30 4.60 5.16
CA LEU A 11 10.54 5.33 3.91
C LEU A 11 9.83 4.68 2.73
N LEU A 12 9.82 3.35 2.63
CA LEU A 12 9.09 2.61 1.61
C LEU A 12 7.57 2.83 1.73
N ALA A 13 7.02 2.76 2.95
CA ALA A 13 5.60 2.98 3.19
C ALA A 13 5.16 4.42 2.92
N ALA A 14 5.98 5.41 3.32
CA ALA A 14 5.74 6.82 3.06
C ALA A 14 5.85 7.15 1.56
N GLY A 15 6.91 6.67 0.90
CA GLY A 15 7.13 6.87 -0.53
C GLY A 15 6.01 6.29 -1.37
N SER A 16 5.61 5.04 -1.11
CA SER A 16 4.48 4.41 -1.80
C SER A 16 3.16 5.16 -1.59
N SER A 17 2.91 5.66 -0.38
CA SER A 17 1.70 6.45 -0.05
C SER A 17 1.67 7.76 -0.84
N LEU A 18 2.80 8.47 -0.89
CA LEU A 18 2.96 9.71 -1.66
C LEU A 18 2.80 9.46 -3.16
N SER A 19 3.42 8.42 -3.70
CA SER A 19 3.28 8.05 -5.11
C SER A 19 1.82 7.78 -5.47
N ALA A 20 1.08 7.07 -4.61
CA ALA A 20 -0.33 6.79 -4.85
C ALA A 20 -1.18 8.08 -4.85
N ILE A 21 -0.89 9.04 -3.96
CA ILE A 21 -1.57 10.34 -3.90
C ILE A 21 -1.25 11.16 -5.15
N TYR A 22 0.02 11.21 -5.56
CA TYR A 22 0.43 11.90 -6.77
C TYR A 22 -0.29 11.38 -8.02
N ILE A 23 -0.43 10.06 -8.15
CA ILE A 23 -1.13 9.45 -9.29
C ILE A 23 -2.63 9.77 -9.29
N GLY A 24 -3.26 9.82 -8.12
CA GLY A 24 -4.68 10.17 -8.02
C GLY A 24 -4.94 11.66 -8.31
N GLU A 25 -4.24 12.54 -7.61
CA GLU A 25 -4.53 13.98 -7.62
C GLU A 25 -3.87 14.73 -8.78
N VAL A 26 -2.62 14.39 -9.10
CA VAL A 26 -1.83 15.15 -10.09
C VAL A 26 -2.00 14.57 -11.49
N LEU A 27 -2.05 13.25 -11.63
CA LEU A 27 -2.26 12.58 -12.91
C LEU A 27 -3.75 12.35 -13.24
N GLY A 28 -4.65 12.61 -12.27
CA GLY A 28 -6.11 12.51 -12.46
C GLY A 28 -6.59 11.09 -12.79
N GLN A 29 -5.81 10.06 -12.44
CA GLN A 29 -6.15 8.67 -12.75
C GLN A 29 -7.06 8.10 -11.65
N ALA A 30 -8.33 7.85 -11.99
CA ALA A 30 -9.26 7.20 -11.07
C ALA A 30 -8.76 5.79 -10.72
N PRO A 31 -8.64 5.44 -9.42
CA PRO A 31 -8.17 4.12 -9.04
C PRO A 31 -9.21 3.05 -9.35
N CYS A 32 -8.73 1.83 -9.57
CA CYS A 32 -9.56 0.63 -9.65
C CYS A 32 -10.01 0.18 -8.25
N VAL A 33 -11.04 -0.66 -8.16
CA VAL A 33 -11.55 -1.17 -6.87
C VAL A 33 -10.45 -1.92 -6.09
N LEU A 34 -9.66 -2.77 -6.77
CA LEU A 34 -8.52 -3.46 -6.17
C LEU A 34 -7.43 -2.48 -5.66
N CYS A 35 -7.16 -1.43 -6.45
CA CYS A 35 -6.19 -0.39 -6.14
C CYS A 35 -6.61 0.40 -4.89
N TRP A 36 -7.92 0.62 -4.74
CA TRP A 36 -8.50 1.26 -3.56
C TRP A 36 -8.31 0.42 -2.31
N PHE A 37 -8.57 -0.90 -2.38
CA PHE A 37 -8.29 -1.81 -1.26
C PHE A 37 -6.81 -1.81 -0.90
N GLN A 38 -5.91 -1.80 -1.88
CA GLN A 38 -4.47 -1.72 -1.63
C GLN A 38 -4.11 -0.44 -0.85
N ARG A 39 -4.67 0.73 -1.21
CA ARG A 39 -4.46 1.99 -0.47
C ARG A 39 -5.03 1.96 0.95
N ALA A 40 -6.21 1.34 1.15
CA ALA A 40 -6.85 1.25 2.46
C ALA A 40 -5.99 0.51 3.50
N PHE A 41 -5.20 -0.50 3.09
CA PHE A 41 -4.27 -1.20 3.98
C PHE A 41 -2.90 -0.52 4.08
N MET A 42 -2.48 0.19 3.04
CA MET A 42 -1.13 0.78 2.99
C MET A 42 -0.99 2.09 3.79
N PHE A 43 -2.01 2.95 3.79
CA PHE A 43 -1.95 4.22 4.54
C PHE A 43 -1.84 4.03 6.06
N PRO A 44 -2.63 3.14 6.71
CA PRO A 44 -2.47 2.87 8.14
C PRO A 44 -1.09 2.29 8.46
N LEU A 45 -0.55 1.44 7.58
CA LEU A 45 0.77 0.84 7.74
C LEU A 45 1.88 1.91 7.81
N ALA A 46 1.81 2.93 6.95
CA ALA A 46 2.78 4.04 6.96
C ALA A 46 2.77 4.81 8.29
N VAL A 47 1.59 5.04 8.87
CA VAL A 47 1.44 5.70 10.17
C VAL A 47 1.97 4.82 11.30
N ILE A 48 1.64 3.53 11.31
CA ILE A 48 2.09 2.57 12.35
C ILE A 48 3.61 2.44 12.34
N LEU A 49 4.23 2.33 11.14
CA LEU A 49 5.69 2.26 11.01
C LEU A 49 6.37 3.57 11.40
N ALA A 50 5.73 4.73 11.20
CA ALA A 50 6.25 6.03 11.63
C ALA A 50 6.37 6.10 13.15
N VAL A 51 5.29 5.72 13.85
CA VAL A 51 5.23 5.72 15.31
C VAL A 51 6.24 4.73 15.88
N ALA A 52 6.34 3.53 15.32
CA ALA A 52 7.31 2.53 15.76
C ALA A 52 8.76 2.95 15.50
N CYS A 53 9.04 3.66 14.41
CA CYS A 53 10.37 4.22 14.15
C CYS A 53 10.72 5.32 15.16
N TYR A 54 9.75 6.15 15.57
CA TYR A 54 9.93 7.20 16.57
C TYR A 54 10.22 6.62 17.96
N TYR A 55 9.46 5.60 18.39
CA TYR A 55 9.65 4.92 19.67
C TYR A 55 10.77 3.86 19.67
N SER A 56 11.36 3.55 18.51
CA SER A 56 12.30 2.43 18.33
C SER A 56 11.74 1.08 18.81
N ASP A 57 10.43 0.87 18.63
CA ASP A 57 9.71 -0.32 19.08
C ASP A 57 9.75 -1.43 18.01
N PHE A 58 10.60 -2.44 18.24
CA PHE A 58 10.77 -3.58 17.32
C PHE A 58 9.63 -4.61 17.37
N ASN A 59 8.76 -4.55 18.39
CA ASN A 59 7.59 -5.43 18.49
C ASN A 59 6.47 -5.06 17.49
N VAL A 60 6.58 -3.94 16.77
CA VAL A 60 5.60 -3.52 15.75
C VAL A 60 5.42 -4.55 14.63
N TRP A 61 6.45 -5.37 14.37
CA TRP A 61 6.43 -6.46 13.39
C TRP A 61 5.16 -7.33 13.49
N ARG A 62 4.66 -7.59 14.71
CA ARG A 62 3.48 -8.45 14.94
C ARG A 62 2.21 -7.88 14.32
N TYR A 63 2.11 -6.56 14.22
CA TYR A 63 0.96 -5.86 13.67
C TYR A 63 1.22 -5.41 12.22
N ALA A 64 2.45 -5.02 11.90
CA ALA A 64 2.83 -4.59 10.55
C ALA A 64 2.86 -5.75 9.54
N MET A 65 3.32 -6.94 9.96
CA MET A 65 3.37 -8.13 9.09
C MET A 65 2.03 -8.53 8.49
N PRO A 66 0.99 -8.85 9.28
CA PRO A 66 -0.27 -9.32 8.71
C PRO A 66 -0.88 -8.29 7.76
N LEU A 67 -0.77 -6.99 8.09
CA LEU A 67 -1.27 -5.91 7.25
C LEU A 67 -0.47 -5.78 5.94
N SER A 68 0.86 -5.95 5.99
CA SER A 68 1.72 -5.97 4.80
C SER A 68 1.47 -7.19 3.93
N VAL A 69 1.25 -8.37 4.51
CA VAL A 69 0.91 -9.59 3.76
C VAL A 69 -0.41 -9.42 3.02
N ILE A 70 -1.45 -8.91 3.69
CA ILE A 70 -2.75 -8.65 3.06
C ILE A 70 -2.60 -7.66 1.89
N GLY A 71 -1.91 -6.53 2.10
CA GLY A 71 -1.65 -5.57 1.03
C GLY A 71 -0.86 -6.16 -0.14
N SER A 72 0.11 -7.04 0.14
CA SER A 72 0.90 -7.73 -0.88
C SER A 72 0.08 -8.73 -1.71
N LEU A 73 -0.90 -9.41 -1.09
CA LEU A 73 -1.81 -10.32 -1.79
C LEU A 73 -2.69 -9.55 -2.78
N PHE A 74 -3.23 -8.39 -2.38
CA PHE A 74 -3.96 -7.51 -3.30
C PHE A 74 -3.07 -6.98 -4.43
N ALA A 75 -1.82 -6.62 -4.13
CA ALA A 75 -0.86 -6.18 -5.14
C ALA A 75 -0.51 -7.28 -6.16
N LEU A 76 -0.32 -8.52 -5.68
CA LEU A 76 -0.10 -9.70 -6.51
C LEU A 76 -1.31 -9.98 -7.41
N ALA A 77 -2.52 -9.92 -6.84
CA ALA A 77 -3.75 -10.09 -7.62
C ALA A 77 -3.88 -9.03 -8.72
N HIS A 78 -3.54 -7.77 -8.41
CA HIS A 78 -3.54 -6.69 -9.40
C HIS A 78 -2.46 -6.90 -10.49
N SER A 79 -1.26 -7.31 -10.10
CA SER A 79 -0.18 -7.62 -11.05
C SER A 79 -0.54 -8.78 -11.97
N LEU A 80 -1.21 -9.82 -11.45
CA LEU A 80 -1.71 -10.94 -12.26
C LEU A 80 -2.76 -10.50 -13.29
N LEU A 81 -3.67 -9.60 -12.90
CA LEU A 81 -4.65 -9.01 -13.82
C LEU A 81 -3.93 -8.19 -14.92
N TYR A 82 -2.95 -7.37 -14.52
CA TYR A 82 -2.24 -6.50 -15.46
C TYR A 82 -1.40 -7.28 -16.48
N VAL A 83 -0.82 -8.41 -16.07
CA VAL A 83 -0.06 -9.32 -16.94
C VAL A 83 -0.98 -10.12 -17.88
N GLY A 84 -2.30 -10.07 -17.69
CA GLY A 84 -3.27 -10.69 -18.60
C GLY A 84 -3.48 -12.18 -18.37
N LEU A 85 -3.07 -12.72 -17.21
CA LEU A 85 -3.38 -14.11 -16.82
C LEU A 85 -4.89 -14.31 -16.57
N ILE A 86 -5.63 -13.25 -16.25
CA ILE A 86 -7.06 -13.26 -15.98
C ILE A 86 -7.70 -12.11 -16.76
N PRO A 87 -8.54 -12.38 -17.80
CA PRO A 87 -9.17 -11.34 -18.59
C PRO A 87 -10.40 -10.81 -17.86
N GLN A 88 -10.18 -9.94 -16.86
CA GLN A 88 -11.24 -9.18 -16.21
C GLN A 88 -11.09 -7.71 -16.63
N PRO A 89 -12.14 -7.05 -17.14
CA PRO A 89 -12.07 -5.63 -17.45
C PRO A 89 -11.74 -4.87 -16.17
N ILE A 90 -10.72 -4.00 -16.22
CA ILE A 90 -10.33 -3.13 -15.11
C ILE A 90 -11.52 -2.23 -14.84
N GLN A 91 -12.30 -2.52 -13.79
CA GLN A 91 -13.46 -1.71 -13.42
C GLN A 91 -12.93 -0.47 -12.67
N PRO A 92 -12.99 0.74 -13.26
CA PRO A 92 -12.70 1.96 -12.52
C PRO A 92 -13.76 2.15 -11.45
N CYS A 93 -13.40 2.74 -10.31
CA CYS A 93 -14.37 3.09 -9.26
C CYS A 93 -15.42 4.13 -9.71
N THR A 94 -15.34 4.64 -10.94
CA THR A 94 -16.22 5.69 -11.51
C THR A 94 -17.34 5.11 -12.39
N ALA A 95 -18.09 4.13 -11.90
CA ALA A 95 -19.37 3.76 -12.51
C ALA A 95 -20.59 4.31 -11.76
N THR A 96 -20.45 4.85 -10.54
CA THR A 96 -21.49 5.63 -9.84
C THR A 96 -20.96 6.23 -8.54
N GLY A 97 -20.99 7.55 -8.45
CA GLY A 97 -20.58 8.37 -7.31
C GLY A 97 -20.49 9.81 -7.74
#